data_AF-A0A381SP27-F1
#
_entry.id   AF-A0A381SP27-F1
#
_cell.length_a   1.000
_cell.length_b   1.000
_cell.length_c   1.000
_cell.angle_alpha   90.00
_cell.angle_beta   90.00
_cell.angle_gamma   90.00
#
_symmetry.space_group_name_H-M   'P 1'
#
loop_
_entity.id
_entity.type
_entity.pdbx_description
1 polymer ?
#
loop_
_entity_poly.entity_id
_entity_poly.type
_entity_poly.pdbx_seq_one_letter_code
_entity_poly.pdbx_strand_id
1 'polypeptide(L)'
;IMFILRPLAVFAGTWGSELNLKQKTLLSWIAPRGIVAAAVASLFSMELEAHGYEGTQLQAMVFLLIILTVLQAGLTGGITASLLGLRKKTGTGWVILGVNPISRAIAKILTANNEDVLCIDENPRECKRAEKDGIRVLYGNGLDSNMLYRAEIDSKAGIIGMTRNEEVNYLFSKKIKDIVKLHNVLGVVKNDAEGVTTDMVLEMGGKIACGRAFDIEKWSMLLERGHAEIQIWKAEIINNQSLEIYKKEVPFIPLVTVRDKCALPVDNTTTIKTGDQFHILVRKQNNDNLSVNPDDFGFARIEETV
;
A
#
# COMPACT_ATOMS: atom_id res chain seq x y z
N ILE A 1 -31.15 26.29 0.45
CA ILE A 1 -29.75 26.53 -0.02
C ILE A 1 -28.98 25.22 -0.19
N MET A 2 -28.85 24.39 0.86
CA MET A 2 -27.93 23.24 0.83
C MET A 2 -28.32 22.09 -0.11
N PHE A 3 -29.61 21.84 -0.30
CA PHE A 3 -30.09 20.69 -1.09
C PHE A 3 -30.40 21.00 -2.55
N ILE A 4 -30.41 22.28 -2.94
CA ILE A 4 -30.85 22.71 -4.28
C ILE A 4 -29.80 23.63 -4.91
N LEU A 5 -29.60 24.82 -4.34
CA LEU A 5 -28.68 25.81 -4.91
C LEU A 5 -27.23 25.33 -4.94
N ARG A 6 -26.77 24.60 -3.91
CA ARG A 6 -25.40 24.08 -3.86
C ARG A 6 -25.13 22.98 -4.88
N PRO A 7 -25.94 21.90 -4.94
CA PRO A 7 -25.82 20.94 -6.03
C PRO A 7 -25.86 21.61 -7.40
N LEU A 8 -26.79 22.54 -7.63
CA LEU A 8 -26.88 23.24 -8.91
C LEU A 8 -25.59 24.01 -9.23
N ALA A 9 -25.04 24.76 -8.27
CA ALA A 9 -23.81 25.53 -8.45
C ALA A 9 -22.58 24.64 -8.69
N VAL A 10 -22.44 23.53 -7.96
CA VAL A 10 -21.33 22.59 -8.16
C VAL A 10 -21.48 21.84 -9.48
N PHE A 11 -22.68 21.43 -9.86
CA PHE A 11 -22.92 20.76 -11.14
C PHE A 11 -22.68 21.70 -12.33
N ALA A 12 -23.10 22.97 -12.23
CA ALA A 12 -22.80 23.99 -13.22
C ALA A 12 -21.29 24.29 -13.29
N GLY A 13 -20.62 24.44 -12.14
CA GLY A 13 -19.18 24.73 -12.07
C GLY A 13 -18.28 23.55 -12.42
N THR A 14 -18.80 22.32 -12.41
CA THR A 14 -18.10 21.09 -12.83
C THR A 14 -18.60 20.60 -14.20
N TRP A 15 -19.27 21.46 -14.96
CA TRP A 15 -19.69 21.16 -16.31
C TRP A 15 -18.44 21.05 -17.21
N GLY A 16 -18.18 19.85 -17.75
CA GLY A 16 -16.97 19.57 -18.54
C GLY A 16 -15.79 18.97 -17.76
N SER A 17 -15.94 18.63 -16.47
CA SER A 17 -14.91 17.90 -15.73
C SER A 17 -15.04 16.37 -15.87
N GLU A 18 -13.94 15.66 -15.60
CA GLU A 18 -13.87 14.18 -15.56
C GLU A 18 -14.54 13.55 -14.32
N LEU A 19 -15.26 14.35 -13.52
CA LEU A 19 -15.83 13.90 -12.26
C LEU A 19 -17.12 13.09 -12.47
N ASN A 20 -17.19 11.93 -11.83
CA ASN A 20 -18.39 11.10 -11.80
C ASN A 20 -19.50 11.74 -10.93
N LEU A 21 -20.76 11.40 -11.17
CA LEU A 21 -21.93 11.87 -10.44
C LEU A 21 -21.78 11.71 -8.92
N LYS A 22 -21.23 10.57 -8.47
CA LYS A 22 -20.94 10.32 -7.05
C LYS A 22 -19.98 11.37 -6.48
N GLN A 23 -18.91 11.70 -7.21
CA GLN A 23 -17.92 12.69 -6.78
C GLN A 23 -18.52 14.10 -6.75
N LYS A 24 -19.33 14.45 -7.76
CA LYS A 24 -20.06 15.73 -7.80
C LYS A 24 -21.05 15.86 -6.64
N THR A 25 -21.74 14.80 -6.26
CA THR A 25 -22.62 14.77 -5.09
C THR A 25 -21.85 14.97 -3.78
N LEU A 26 -20.70 14.29 -3.61
CA LEU A 26 -19.85 14.47 -2.41
C LEU A 26 -19.29 15.90 -2.33
N LEU A 27 -18.82 16.46 -3.45
CA LEU A 27 -18.35 17.84 -3.52
C LEU A 27 -19.46 18.83 -3.17
N SER A 28 -20.68 18.61 -3.67
CA SER A 28 -21.86 19.42 -3.33
C SER A 28 -22.18 19.39 -1.83
N TRP A 29 -21.88 18.28 -1.16
CA TRP A 29 -22.11 18.09 0.27
C TRP A 29 -21.07 18.82 1.16
N ILE A 30 -19.79 18.80 0.75
CA ILE A 30 -18.64 19.28 1.55
C ILE A 30 -18.20 20.71 1.19
N ALA A 31 -18.65 21.27 0.07
CA ALA A 31 -18.21 22.55 -0.49
C ALA A 31 -17.95 23.69 0.55
N PRO A 32 -16.89 24.51 0.34
CA PRO A 32 -16.43 25.54 1.27
C PRO A 32 -17.51 26.57 1.59
N ARG A 33 -17.47 27.12 2.81
CA ARG A 33 -18.60 27.88 3.37
C ARG A 33 -18.21 29.24 3.91
N GLY A 34 -19.14 30.18 3.78
CA GLY A 34 -19.36 31.22 4.78
C GLY A 34 -18.39 32.39 4.78
N ILE A 35 -17.24 32.33 4.11
CA ILE A 35 -16.27 33.44 4.11
C ILE A 35 -16.90 34.71 3.52
N VAL A 36 -17.51 34.60 2.33
CA VAL A 36 -18.20 35.74 1.70
C VAL A 36 -19.44 36.14 2.49
N ALA A 37 -20.23 35.18 2.98
CA ALA A 37 -21.45 35.46 3.73
C ALA A 37 -21.17 36.19 5.06
N ALA A 38 -20.10 35.80 5.77
CA ALA A 38 -19.65 36.46 6.99
C ALA A 38 -19.19 37.90 6.70
N ALA A 39 -18.41 38.11 5.64
CA ALA A 39 -17.95 39.45 5.25
C ALA A 39 -19.13 40.37 4.90
N VAL A 40 -20.08 39.88 4.11
CA VAL A 40 -21.29 40.62 3.75
C VAL A 40 -22.16 40.88 4.98
N ALA A 41 -22.35 39.88 5.86
CA ALA A 41 -23.13 40.06 7.09
C ALA A 41 -22.52 41.12 8.01
N SER A 42 -21.19 41.15 8.16
CA SER A 42 -20.51 42.20 8.92
C SER A 42 -20.69 43.59 8.30
N LEU A 43 -20.62 43.71 6.96
CA LEU A 43 -20.85 44.96 6.26
C LEU A 43 -22.29 45.47 6.47
N PHE A 44 -23.28 44.59 6.29
CA PHE A 44 -24.68 44.94 6.52
C PHE A 44 -24.99 45.24 7.99
N SER A 45 -24.32 44.56 8.94
CA SER A 45 -24.43 44.87 10.36
C SER A 45 -23.99 46.30 10.65
N MET A 46 -22.83 46.70 10.11
CA MET A 46 -22.30 48.06 10.25
C MET A 46 -23.23 49.11 9.63
N GLU A 47 -23.79 48.82 8.46
CA GLU A 47 -24.73 49.72 7.77
C GLU A 47 -26.06 49.88 8.53
N LEU A 48 -26.58 48.80 9.11
CA LEU A 48 -27.78 48.82 9.93
C LEU A 48 -27.60 49.65 11.21
N GLU A 49 -26.45 49.47 11.87
CA GLU A 49 -26.09 50.27 13.05
C GLU A 49 -25.98 51.76 12.70
N ALA A 50 -25.44 52.10 11.52
CA ALA A 50 -25.38 53.49 11.04
C ALA A 50 -26.77 54.12 10.85
N HIS A 51 -27.79 53.31 10.58
CA HIS A 51 -29.19 53.75 10.43
C HIS A 51 -30.03 53.58 11.71
N GLY A 52 -29.40 53.23 12.84
CA GLY A 52 -30.07 53.10 14.14
C GLY A 52 -30.77 51.76 14.39
N TYR A 53 -30.47 50.73 13.60
CA TYR A 53 -30.97 49.36 13.78
C TYR A 53 -29.89 48.44 14.39
N GLU A 54 -30.30 47.40 15.12
CA GLU A 54 -29.36 46.41 15.68
C GLU A 54 -28.83 45.44 14.61
N GLY A 55 -27.63 45.70 14.09
CA GLY A 55 -26.96 44.84 13.10
C GLY A 55 -26.36 43.55 13.68
N THR A 56 -25.95 43.57 14.95
CA THR A 56 -25.24 42.45 15.61
C THR A 56 -26.03 41.13 15.58
N GLN A 57 -27.35 41.18 15.64
CA GLN A 57 -28.21 39.99 15.57
C GLN A 57 -28.10 39.28 14.22
N LEU A 58 -28.04 40.04 13.12
CA LEU A 58 -27.87 39.51 11.76
C LEU A 58 -26.51 38.81 11.64
N GLN A 59 -25.46 39.48 12.12
CA GLN A 59 -24.11 38.93 12.13
C GLN A 59 -24.06 37.61 12.92
N ALA A 60 -24.58 37.60 14.15
CA ALA A 60 -24.63 36.42 15.01
C ALA A 60 -25.39 35.26 14.36
N MET A 61 -26.54 35.52 13.73
CA MET A 61 -27.33 34.50 13.04
C MET A 61 -26.60 33.89 11.85
N VAL A 62 -25.86 34.70 11.08
CA VAL A 62 -25.05 34.22 9.95
C VAL A 62 -23.88 33.37 10.45
N PHE A 63 -23.18 33.78 11.50
CA PHE A 63 -22.11 32.97 12.09
C PHE A 63 -22.64 31.64 12.63
N LEU A 64 -23.77 31.64 13.33
CA LEU A 64 -24.41 30.42 13.81
C LEU A 64 -24.77 29.49 12.65
N LEU A 65 -25.34 30.02 11.57
CA LEU A 65 -25.63 29.24 10.36
C LEU A 65 -24.36 28.63 9.75
N ILE A 66 -23.27 29.39 9.68
CA ILE A 66 -21.98 28.89 9.18
C ILE A 66 -21.50 27.74 10.06
N ILE A 67 -21.50 27.89 11.39
CA ILE A 67 -21.08 26.86 12.34
C ILE A 67 -21.92 25.59 12.18
N LEU A 68 -23.25 25.71 12.20
CA LEU A 68 -24.17 24.58 12.08
C LEU A 68 -23.93 23.81 10.78
N THR A 69 -23.76 24.53 9.67
CA THR A 69 -23.51 23.87 8.39
C THR A 69 -22.14 23.20 8.36
N VAL A 70 -21.07 23.88 8.83
CA VAL A 70 -19.70 23.31 8.98
C VAL A 70 -19.73 22.02 9.77
N LEU A 71 -20.33 22.03 10.95
CA LEU A 71 -20.48 20.84 11.79
C LEU A 71 -21.27 19.73 11.07
N GLN A 72 -22.39 20.07 10.44
CA GLN A 72 -23.20 19.09 9.71
C GLN A 72 -22.36 18.34 8.66
N ALA A 73 -21.63 19.03 7.78
CA ALA A 73 -20.82 18.29 6.78
C ALA A 73 -19.50 17.74 7.31
N GLY A 74 -18.91 18.30 8.37
CA GLY A 74 -17.75 17.67 9.02
C GLY A 74 -18.13 16.30 9.57
N LEU A 75 -19.25 16.21 10.28
CA LEU A 75 -19.76 14.96 10.87
C LEU A 75 -20.30 13.99 9.82
N THR A 76 -21.06 14.49 8.83
CA THR A 76 -21.71 13.62 7.83
C THR A 76 -20.86 13.36 6.58
N GLY A 77 -19.78 14.11 6.36
CA GLY A 77 -18.96 14.03 5.16
C GLY A 77 -18.28 12.68 5.00
N GLY A 78 -17.69 12.16 6.08
CA GLY A 78 -17.07 10.82 6.08
C GLY A 78 -18.08 9.70 5.81
N ILE A 79 -19.28 9.80 6.40
CA ILE A 79 -20.37 8.83 6.20
C ILE A 79 -20.84 8.90 4.74
N THR A 80 -21.05 10.10 4.21
CA THR A 80 -21.50 10.32 2.83
C THR A 80 -20.47 9.82 1.82
N ALA A 81 -19.18 10.08 2.07
CA ALA A 81 -18.09 9.55 1.25
C ALA A 81 -18.05 8.00 1.26
N SER A 82 -18.29 7.40 2.43
CA SER A 82 -18.36 5.95 2.58
C SER A 82 -19.56 5.36 1.84
N LEU A 83 -20.75 5.96 1.98
CA LEU A 83 -21.99 5.52 1.32
C LEU A 83 -21.89 5.61 -0.21
N LEU A 84 -21.23 6.64 -0.72
CA LEU A 84 -20.98 6.80 -2.15
C LEU A 84 -19.87 5.86 -2.67
N GLY A 85 -19.18 5.13 -1.79
CA GLY A 85 -18.04 4.28 -2.15
C GLY A 85 -16.83 5.07 -2.63
N LEU A 86 -16.73 6.34 -2.24
CA LEU A 86 -15.62 7.23 -2.60
C LEU A 86 -14.55 7.30 -1.52
N ARG A 87 -14.82 6.72 -0.35
CA ARG A 87 -13.81 6.56 0.69
C ARG A 87 -12.80 5.52 0.24
N LYS A 88 -11.54 5.94 0.08
CA LYS A 88 -10.43 5.00 -0.18
C LYS A 88 -10.36 3.99 0.96
N LYS A 89 -10.29 2.70 0.64
CA LYS A 89 -10.09 1.65 1.65
C LYS A 89 -8.70 1.86 2.25
N THR A 90 -8.65 2.09 3.55
CA THR A 90 -7.40 2.16 4.32
C THR A 90 -7.01 0.75 4.75
N GLY A 91 -5.72 0.42 4.68
CA GLY A 91 -5.20 -0.89 5.05
C GLY A 91 -5.22 -1.92 3.91
N THR A 92 -5.21 -1.48 2.65
CA THR A 92 -5.09 -2.35 1.46
C THR A 92 -3.90 -1.92 0.62
N GLY A 93 -3.24 -2.86 -0.06
CA GLY A 93 -2.09 -2.57 -0.91
C GLY A 93 -0.75 -2.46 -0.19
N TRP A 94 0.31 -2.39 -0.99
CA TRP A 94 1.70 -2.57 -0.54
C TRP A 94 2.62 -1.51 -1.13
N VAL A 95 3.61 -1.07 -0.34
CA VAL A 95 4.73 -0.26 -0.84
C VAL A 95 6.00 -1.08 -0.81
N ILE A 96 6.67 -1.20 -1.95
CA ILE A 96 7.91 -1.98 -2.08
C ILE A 96 9.06 -1.01 -2.35
N LEU A 97 10.04 -0.96 -1.46
CA LEU A 97 11.27 -0.22 -1.65
C LEU A 97 12.28 -1.09 -2.39
N GLY A 98 12.81 -0.62 -3.52
CA GLY A 98 13.78 -1.33 -4.33
C GLY A 98 13.14 -2.12 -5.48
N VAL A 99 13.44 -1.74 -6.71
CA VAL A 99 13.00 -2.39 -7.94
C VAL A 99 14.12 -3.29 -8.46
N ASN A 100 13.82 -4.58 -8.54
CA ASN A 100 14.69 -5.64 -9.04
C ASN A 100 13.81 -6.79 -9.59
N PRO A 101 14.38 -7.82 -10.24
CA PRO A 101 13.61 -8.94 -10.77
C PRO A 101 12.64 -9.59 -9.77
N ILE A 102 13.04 -9.75 -8.50
CA ILE A 102 12.21 -10.40 -7.47
C ILE A 102 11.11 -9.46 -6.99
N SER A 103 11.42 -8.20 -6.66
CA SER A 103 10.41 -7.24 -6.23
C SER A 103 9.39 -6.92 -7.33
N ARG A 104 9.81 -6.89 -8.61
CA ARG A 104 8.90 -6.77 -9.75
C ARG A 104 7.97 -7.98 -9.86
N ALA A 105 8.48 -9.19 -9.66
CA ALA A 105 7.64 -10.38 -9.69
C ALA A 105 6.61 -10.40 -8.55
N ILE A 106 7.02 -10.05 -7.32
CA ILE A 106 6.10 -9.87 -6.20
C ILE A 106 5.04 -8.81 -6.53
N ALA A 107 5.45 -7.66 -7.06
CA ALA A 107 4.53 -6.60 -7.44
C ALA A 107 3.51 -7.06 -8.51
N LYS A 108 3.94 -7.84 -9.50
CA LYS A 108 3.05 -8.44 -10.51
C LYS A 108 2.04 -9.40 -9.87
N ILE A 109 2.49 -10.32 -9.02
CA ILE A 109 1.63 -11.30 -8.35
C ILE A 109 0.58 -10.59 -7.47
N LEU A 110 1.00 -9.61 -6.68
CA LEU A 110 0.10 -8.83 -5.83
C LEU A 110 -0.90 -8.02 -6.68
N THR A 111 -0.44 -7.36 -7.74
CA THR A 111 -1.31 -6.56 -8.63
C THR A 111 -2.32 -7.44 -9.36
N ALA A 112 -1.92 -8.64 -9.81
CA ALA A 112 -2.81 -9.62 -10.44
C ALA A 112 -3.92 -10.11 -9.48
N ASN A 113 -3.68 -10.05 -8.17
CA ASN A 113 -4.66 -10.36 -7.13
C ASN A 113 -5.39 -9.10 -6.59
N ASN A 114 -5.45 -8.01 -7.36
CA ASN A 114 -6.13 -6.75 -7.03
C ASN A 114 -5.56 -5.99 -5.83
N GLU A 115 -4.29 -6.19 -5.45
CA GLU A 115 -3.63 -5.38 -4.44
C GLU A 115 -3.07 -4.07 -5.02
N ASP A 116 -3.21 -2.98 -4.25
CA ASP A 116 -2.76 -1.64 -4.66
C ASP A 116 -1.25 -1.46 -4.41
N VAL A 117 -0.42 -1.94 -5.33
CA VAL A 117 1.05 -1.95 -5.20
C VAL A 117 1.69 -0.67 -5.74
N LEU A 118 2.68 -0.15 -5.03
CA LEU A 118 3.53 0.97 -5.46
C LEU A 118 4.99 0.67 -5.13
N CYS A 119 5.88 0.81 -6.11
CA CYS A 119 7.32 0.68 -5.89
C CYS A 119 7.98 2.04 -5.70
N ILE A 120 9.09 2.09 -4.96
CA ILE A 120 9.96 3.26 -4.84
C ILE A 120 11.38 2.83 -5.16
N ASP A 121 12.07 3.55 -6.05
CA ASP A 121 13.47 3.28 -6.38
C ASP A 121 14.19 4.54 -6.88
N GLU A 122 15.51 4.62 -6.63
CA GLU A 122 16.36 5.74 -7.05
C GLU A 122 17.00 5.53 -8.43
N ASN A 123 16.97 4.30 -8.96
CA ASN A 123 17.56 3.96 -10.24
C ASN A 123 16.53 4.15 -11.37
N PRO A 124 16.76 5.12 -12.28
CA PRO A 124 15.79 5.43 -13.32
C PRO A 124 15.66 4.29 -14.35
N ARG A 125 16.68 3.43 -14.50
CA ARG A 125 16.62 2.27 -15.41
C ARG A 125 15.69 1.19 -14.88
N GLU A 126 15.78 0.88 -13.59
CA GLU A 126 14.92 -0.10 -12.94
C GLU A 126 13.47 0.41 -12.85
N CYS A 127 13.28 1.70 -12.55
CA CYS A 127 11.95 2.34 -12.60
C CYS A 127 11.28 2.14 -13.97
N LYS A 128 11.98 2.48 -15.06
CA LYS A 128 11.47 2.30 -16.42
C LYS A 128 11.16 0.84 -16.76
N ARG A 129 11.93 -0.12 -16.23
CA ARG A 129 11.67 -1.55 -16.41
C ARG A 129 10.37 -1.96 -15.72
N ALA A 130 10.14 -1.50 -14.49
CA ALA A 130 8.91 -1.76 -13.75
C ALA A 130 7.68 -1.07 -14.38
N GLU A 131 7.82 0.17 -14.87
CA GLU A 131 6.73 0.86 -15.58
C GLU A 131 6.32 0.13 -16.86
N LYS A 132 7.29 -0.40 -17.63
CA LYS A 132 7.01 -1.26 -18.80
C LYS A 132 6.25 -2.53 -18.45
N ASP A 133 6.47 -3.03 -17.24
CA ASP A 133 5.77 -4.18 -16.68
C ASP A 133 4.37 -3.84 -16.14
N GLY A 134 3.91 -2.58 -16.29
CA GLY A 134 2.63 -2.10 -15.78
C GLY A 134 2.62 -1.81 -14.27
N ILE A 135 3.79 -1.82 -13.62
CA ILE A 135 3.93 -1.57 -12.18
C ILE A 135 4.07 -0.07 -11.95
N ARG A 136 3.32 0.48 -11.00
CA ARG A 136 3.46 1.88 -10.61
C ARG A 136 4.73 2.08 -9.78
N VAL A 137 5.50 3.11 -10.12
CA VAL A 137 6.77 3.43 -9.46
C VAL A 137 6.84 4.91 -9.13
N LEU A 138 7.38 5.25 -7.95
CA LEU A 138 7.86 6.58 -7.64
C LEU A 138 9.39 6.60 -7.73
N TYR A 139 9.90 7.40 -8.66
CA TYR A 139 11.33 7.66 -8.77
C TYR A 139 11.79 8.61 -7.65
N GLY A 140 12.70 8.15 -6.79
CA GLY A 140 13.28 8.95 -5.72
C GLY A 140 13.73 8.11 -4.51
N ASN A 141 14.21 8.81 -3.48
CA ASN A 141 14.75 8.18 -2.28
C ASN A 141 13.63 7.69 -1.35
N GLY A 142 13.62 6.39 -1.06
CA GLY A 142 12.64 5.76 -0.17
C GLY A 142 12.74 6.19 1.29
N LEU A 143 13.79 6.89 1.70
CA LEU A 143 13.96 7.47 3.02
C LEU A 143 13.52 8.95 3.06
N ASP A 144 13.16 9.59 1.94
CA ASP A 144 12.65 10.97 1.95
C ASP A 144 11.18 11.00 2.41
N SER A 145 10.88 11.81 3.42
CA SER A 145 9.52 11.97 3.95
C SER A 145 8.51 12.44 2.90
N ASN A 146 8.94 13.27 1.94
CA ASN A 146 8.06 13.69 0.84
C ASN A 146 7.70 12.51 -0.08
N MET A 147 8.64 11.59 -0.29
CA MET A 147 8.41 10.37 -1.05
C MET A 147 7.45 9.43 -0.32
N LEU A 148 7.61 9.27 0.99
CA LEU A 148 6.71 8.48 1.83
C LEU A 148 5.27 9.03 1.80
N TYR A 149 5.12 10.35 1.83
CA TYR A 149 3.81 11.02 1.74
C TYR A 149 3.16 10.77 0.37
N ARG A 150 3.92 10.95 -0.72
CA ARG A 150 3.44 10.66 -2.07
C ARG A 150 3.11 9.18 -2.29
N ALA A 151 3.74 8.29 -1.53
CA ALA A 151 3.45 6.86 -1.52
C ALA A 151 2.22 6.47 -0.69
N GLU A 152 1.64 7.43 0.06
CA GLU A 152 0.45 7.26 0.90
C GLU A 152 0.56 6.06 1.84
N ILE A 153 1.72 5.90 2.49
CA ILE A 153 2.06 4.72 3.31
C ILE A 153 1.08 4.51 4.47
N ASP A 154 0.52 5.58 5.00
CA ASP A 154 -0.52 5.58 6.03
C ASP A 154 -1.81 4.85 5.61
N SER A 155 -2.07 4.75 4.31
CA SER A 155 -3.24 4.06 3.75
C SER A 155 -2.99 2.58 3.41
N LYS A 156 -1.74 2.10 3.48
CA LYS A 156 -1.33 0.78 2.98
C LYS A 156 -1.47 -0.34 4.01
N ALA A 157 -1.63 -1.57 3.53
CA ALA A 157 -1.64 -2.77 4.38
C ALA A 157 -0.25 -3.08 4.95
N GLY A 158 0.81 -2.75 4.21
CA GLY A 158 2.18 -2.99 4.62
C GLY A 158 3.22 -2.44 3.66
N ILE A 159 4.48 -2.56 4.07
CA ILE A 159 5.65 -2.18 3.28
C ILE A 159 6.66 -3.33 3.22
N ILE A 160 7.48 -3.36 2.17
CA ILE A 160 8.57 -4.33 2.01
C ILE A 160 9.85 -3.61 1.58
N GLY A 161 10.91 -3.70 2.38
CA GLY A 161 12.27 -3.29 2.00
C GLY A 161 12.96 -4.40 1.22
N MET A 162 13.14 -4.22 -0.09
CA MET A 162 13.68 -5.21 -1.02
C MET A 162 14.85 -4.66 -1.87
N THR A 163 15.56 -3.64 -1.40
CA THR A 163 16.78 -3.20 -2.07
C THR A 163 17.89 -4.25 -1.89
N ARG A 164 18.95 -4.14 -2.69
CA ARG A 164 20.16 -4.97 -2.53
C ARG A 164 20.97 -4.63 -1.29
N ASN A 165 20.67 -3.50 -0.63
CA ASN A 165 21.34 -3.04 0.57
C ASN A 165 20.40 -3.24 1.79
N GLU A 166 20.76 -4.19 2.64
CA GLU A 166 20.00 -4.50 3.85
C GLU A 166 19.97 -3.36 4.88
N GLU A 167 20.98 -2.50 4.94
CA GLU A 167 20.97 -1.30 5.77
C GLU A 167 19.88 -0.33 5.31
N VAL A 168 19.74 -0.13 3.99
CA VAL A 168 18.67 0.71 3.43
C VAL A 168 17.29 0.10 3.73
N ASN A 169 17.15 -1.22 3.61
CA ASN A 169 15.90 -1.92 3.96
C ASN A 169 15.56 -1.75 5.45
N TYR A 170 16.56 -1.85 6.32
CA TYR A 170 16.41 -1.67 7.77
C TYR A 170 16.05 -0.23 8.14
N LEU A 171 16.81 0.76 7.64
CA LEU A 171 16.55 2.17 7.91
C LEU A 171 15.17 2.60 7.40
N PHE A 172 14.74 2.08 6.24
CA PHE A 172 13.40 2.29 5.73
C PHE A 172 12.36 1.73 6.68
N SER A 173 12.49 0.46 7.06
CA SER A 173 11.59 -0.22 8.00
C SER A 173 11.49 0.53 9.33
N LYS A 174 12.63 0.98 9.87
CA LYS A 174 12.71 1.77 11.10
C LYS A 174 11.96 3.09 10.98
N LYS A 175 12.25 3.85 9.92
CA LYS A 175 11.59 5.13 9.67
C LYS A 175 10.07 4.97 9.52
N ILE A 176 9.60 3.90 8.86
CA ILE A 176 8.16 3.63 8.76
C ILE A 176 7.56 3.32 10.13
N LYS A 177 8.21 2.51 10.96
CA LYS A 177 7.74 2.20 12.33
C LYS A 177 7.62 3.45 13.21
N ASP A 178 8.53 4.41 13.04
CA ASP A 178 8.54 5.65 13.80
C ASP A 178 7.42 6.62 13.37
N ILE A 179 7.05 6.63 12.09
CA ILE A 179 6.06 7.56 11.52
C ILE A 179 4.64 6.96 11.49
N VAL A 180 4.51 5.65 11.24
CA VAL A 180 3.23 4.97 11.01
C VAL A 180 3.15 3.67 11.80
N LYS A 181 2.00 3.41 12.44
CA LYS A 181 1.74 2.16 13.16
C LYS A 181 1.28 1.04 12.23
N LEU A 182 2.13 0.63 11.30
CA LEU A 182 1.88 -0.52 10.44
C LEU A 182 2.28 -1.83 11.11
N HIS A 183 1.40 -2.82 11.01
CA HIS A 183 1.66 -4.19 11.49
C HIS A 183 2.61 -4.94 10.54
N ASN A 184 2.49 -4.72 9.23
CA ASN A 184 3.26 -5.42 8.21
C ASN A 184 4.39 -4.52 7.69
N VAL A 185 5.52 -4.53 8.40
CA VAL A 185 6.77 -3.88 7.98
C VAL A 185 7.79 -4.97 7.73
N LEU A 186 8.00 -5.32 6.47
CA LEU A 186 8.85 -6.44 6.06
C LEU A 186 10.19 -5.92 5.55
N GLY A 187 11.28 -6.58 5.92
CA GLY A 187 12.62 -6.28 5.42
C GLY A 187 13.31 -7.53 4.90
N VAL A 188 14.01 -7.42 3.78
CA VAL A 188 14.93 -8.45 3.28
C VAL A 188 16.29 -8.28 3.94
N VAL A 189 16.82 -9.38 4.46
CA VAL A 189 18.15 -9.52 5.06
C VAL A 189 18.96 -10.49 4.19
N LYS A 190 20.22 -10.15 3.85
CA LYS A 190 21.05 -10.98 2.95
C LYS A 190 21.52 -12.24 3.66
N ASN A 191 22.09 -12.09 4.86
CA ASN A 191 22.63 -13.17 5.67
C ASN A 191 22.59 -12.78 7.17
N ASP A 192 22.72 -13.77 8.05
CA ASP A 192 22.69 -13.54 9.52
C ASP A 192 24.09 -13.43 10.14
N ALA A 193 25.15 -13.36 9.33
CA ALA A 193 26.52 -13.37 9.82
C ALA A 193 27.13 -11.96 9.90
N GLU A 194 26.77 -11.07 8.99
CA GLU A 194 27.33 -9.72 8.86
C GLU A 194 26.25 -8.71 8.46
N GLY A 195 26.42 -7.44 8.86
CA GLY A 195 25.50 -6.36 8.51
C GLY A 195 24.24 -6.32 9.38
N VAL A 196 23.08 -6.10 8.74
CA VAL A 196 21.79 -6.15 9.42
C VAL A 196 21.35 -7.60 9.57
N THR A 197 21.17 -8.07 10.79
CA THR A 197 20.70 -9.44 11.05
C THR A 197 19.18 -9.53 11.13
N THR A 198 18.64 -10.75 11.06
CA THR A 198 17.20 -10.99 11.32
C THR A 198 16.78 -10.50 12.69
N ASP A 199 17.62 -10.70 13.72
CA ASP A 199 17.31 -10.31 15.10
C ASP A 199 17.12 -8.80 15.23
N MET A 200 17.98 -8.01 14.58
CA MET A 200 17.84 -6.54 14.57
C MET A 200 16.50 -6.09 13.97
N VAL A 201 16.04 -6.76 12.91
CA VAL A 201 14.74 -6.45 12.28
C VAL A 201 13.58 -6.82 13.21
N LEU A 202 13.67 -7.96 13.90
CA LEU A 202 12.65 -8.43 14.83
C LEU A 202 12.58 -7.58 16.11
N GLU A 203 13.71 -7.16 16.67
CA GLU A 203 13.80 -6.29 17.85
C GLU A 203 13.14 -4.92 17.60
N MET A 204 13.24 -4.41 16.38
CA MET A 204 12.54 -3.21 15.92
C MET A 204 11.02 -3.44 15.72
N GLY A 205 10.53 -4.67 15.86
CA GLY A 205 9.14 -5.05 15.62
C GLY A 205 8.77 -5.17 14.15
N GLY A 206 9.78 -5.33 13.27
CA GLY A 206 9.62 -5.67 11.86
C GLY A 206 9.43 -7.17 11.65
N LYS A 207 9.29 -7.56 10.39
CA LYS A 207 9.17 -8.95 9.94
C LYS A 207 10.18 -9.24 8.85
N ILE A 208 10.57 -10.50 8.70
CA ILE A 208 11.52 -10.92 7.66
C ILE A 208 10.75 -11.29 6.41
N ALA A 209 10.98 -10.55 5.31
CA ALA A 209 10.39 -10.85 4.01
C ALA A 209 10.85 -12.24 3.51
N CYS A 210 9.98 -12.97 2.85
CA CYS A 210 10.20 -14.35 2.39
C CYS A 210 10.50 -15.35 3.52
N GLY A 211 10.26 -14.97 4.77
CA GLY A 211 10.36 -15.83 5.94
C GLY A 211 11.76 -16.10 6.49
N ARG A 212 12.82 -15.79 5.73
CA ARG A 212 14.21 -16.05 6.11
C ARG A 212 15.17 -15.10 5.38
N ALA A 213 16.41 -14.99 5.89
CA ALA A 213 17.48 -14.29 5.19
C ALA A 213 17.82 -14.98 3.86
N PHE A 214 17.98 -14.19 2.79
CA PHE A 214 18.44 -14.67 1.50
C PHE A 214 19.13 -13.57 0.69
N ASP A 215 20.11 -13.97 -0.13
CA ASP A 215 20.83 -13.04 -1.00
C ASP A 215 19.96 -12.64 -2.21
N ILE A 216 19.25 -11.51 -2.05
CA ILE A 216 18.37 -10.95 -3.07
C ILE A 216 19.10 -10.60 -4.36
N GLU A 217 20.36 -10.19 -4.30
CA GLU A 217 21.16 -9.85 -5.48
C GLU A 217 21.49 -11.11 -6.28
N LYS A 218 21.96 -12.16 -5.61
CA LYS A 218 22.25 -13.46 -6.23
C LYS A 218 21.00 -14.05 -6.88
N TRP A 219 19.88 -14.08 -6.17
CA TRP A 219 18.63 -14.63 -6.71
C TRP A 219 18.02 -13.77 -7.81
N SER A 220 18.14 -12.44 -7.72
CA SER A 220 17.74 -11.54 -8.81
C SER A 220 18.53 -11.84 -10.09
N MET A 221 19.84 -12.06 -9.97
CA MET A 221 20.69 -12.41 -11.12
C MET A 221 20.31 -13.76 -11.72
N LEU A 222 20.01 -14.77 -10.90
CA LEU A 222 19.57 -16.09 -11.38
C LEU A 222 18.24 -15.99 -12.14
N LEU A 223 17.28 -15.21 -11.61
CA LEU A 223 15.98 -15.01 -12.23
C LEU A 223 16.12 -14.25 -13.57
N GLU A 224 16.91 -13.17 -13.60
CA GLU A 224 17.13 -12.37 -14.83
C GLU A 224 17.86 -13.16 -15.92
N ARG A 225 18.72 -14.12 -15.55
CA ARG A 225 19.43 -15.02 -16.48
C ARG A 225 18.64 -16.28 -16.87
N GLY A 226 17.44 -16.48 -16.32
CA GLY A 226 16.63 -17.68 -16.56
C GLY A 226 17.15 -18.95 -15.88
N HIS A 227 18.08 -18.83 -14.93
CA HIS A 227 18.54 -19.94 -14.08
C HIS A 227 17.69 -20.10 -12.81
N ALA A 228 16.70 -19.24 -12.61
CA ALA A 228 15.64 -19.40 -11.63
C ALA A 228 14.30 -19.04 -12.29
N GLU A 229 13.22 -19.61 -11.77
CA GLU A 229 11.86 -19.34 -12.22
C GLU A 229 10.91 -19.32 -11.04
N ILE A 230 9.76 -18.68 -11.24
CA ILE A 230 8.70 -18.62 -10.23
C ILE A 230 7.66 -19.66 -10.60
N GLN A 231 7.36 -20.54 -9.65
CA GLN A 231 6.40 -21.61 -9.82
C GLN A 231 5.27 -21.46 -8.79
N ILE A 232 4.07 -21.89 -9.17
CA ILE A 232 2.90 -21.91 -8.29
C ILE A 232 2.75 -23.29 -7.68
N TRP A 233 2.67 -23.33 -6.36
CA TRP A 233 2.60 -24.55 -5.58
C TRP A 233 1.43 -24.46 -4.60
N LYS A 234 0.66 -25.54 -4.48
CA LYS A 234 -0.43 -25.64 -3.51
C LYS A 234 0.05 -26.35 -2.26
N ALA A 235 -0.17 -25.76 -1.09
CA ALA A 235 0.16 -26.42 0.16
C ALA A 235 -0.80 -27.60 0.41
N GLU A 236 -0.25 -28.80 0.53
CA GLU A 236 -0.93 -30.01 0.97
C GLU A 236 -0.33 -30.42 2.32
N ILE A 237 -0.98 -30.05 3.42
CA ILE A 237 -0.45 -30.34 4.75
C ILE A 237 -0.50 -31.86 4.98
N ILE A 238 0.67 -32.48 4.97
CA ILE A 238 0.86 -33.87 5.40
C ILE A 238 1.38 -33.83 6.85
N ASN A 239 0.56 -34.33 7.78
CA ASN A 239 0.93 -34.67 9.17
C ASN A 239 1.47 -33.56 10.10
N ASN A 240 0.78 -32.42 10.22
CA ASN A 240 0.96 -31.47 11.34
C ASN A 240 2.40 -30.98 11.59
N GLN A 241 3.33 -31.24 10.67
CA GLN A 241 4.65 -30.65 10.62
C GLN A 241 4.45 -29.28 9.99
N SER A 242 4.78 -28.24 10.75
CA SER A 242 4.96 -26.91 10.20
C SER A 242 5.90 -27.03 9.00
N LEU A 243 5.35 -26.94 7.79
CA LEU A 243 6.06 -26.93 6.53
C LEU A 243 7.35 -26.11 6.73
N GLU A 244 8.51 -26.77 6.69
CA GLU A 244 9.79 -26.23 7.15
C GLU A 244 10.39 -25.23 6.16
N ILE A 245 9.55 -24.47 5.44
CA ILE A 245 9.93 -23.51 4.41
C ILE A 245 10.90 -22.45 4.96
N TYR A 246 10.80 -22.18 6.26
CA TYR A 246 11.61 -21.18 6.94
C TYR A 246 13.02 -21.67 7.27
N LYS A 247 13.33 -22.97 7.13
CA LYS A 247 14.68 -23.48 7.37
C LYS A 247 15.64 -22.99 6.30
N LYS A 248 16.88 -22.64 6.70
CA LYS A 248 17.95 -22.17 5.80
C LYS A 248 18.31 -23.16 4.67
N GLU A 249 18.05 -24.45 4.87
CA GLU A 249 18.46 -25.53 3.98
C GLU A 249 17.49 -25.78 2.81
N VAL A 250 16.32 -25.14 2.83
CA VAL A 250 15.33 -25.28 1.75
C VAL A 250 15.85 -24.63 0.47
N PRO A 251 15.81 -25.28 -0.70
CA PRO A 251 16.44 -24.80 -1.94
C PRO A 251 15.62 -23.73 -2.68
N PHE A 252 14.50 -23.28 -2.10
CA PHE A 252 13.53 -22.40 -2.74
C PHE A 252 13.13 -21.24 -1.82
N ILE A 253 12.62 -20.14 -2.37
CA ILE A 253 12.23 -18.96 -1.61
C ILE A 253 10.73 -18.69 -1.82
N PRO A 254 9.89 -18.76 -0.77
CA PRO A 254 8.50 -18.37 -0.89
C PRO A 254 8.40 -16.84 -1.01
N LEU A 255 7.68 -16.35 -2.01
CA LEU A 255 7.54 -14.91 -2.26
C LEU A 255 6.18 -14.38 -1.78
N VAL A 256 5.10 -15.00 -2.25
CA VAL A 256 3.73 -14.55 -2.01
C VAL A 256 2.84 -15.77 -1.76
N THR A 257 1.95 -15.68 -0.78
CA THR A 257 0.86 -16.64 -0.58
C THR A 257 -0.45 -16.03 -1.08
N VAL A 258 -1.30 -16.85 -1.68
CA VAL A 258 -2.63 -16.49 -2.16
C VAL A 258 -3.65 -17.41 -1.50
N ARG A 259 -4.57 -16.80 -0.74
CA ARG A 259 -5.68 -17.49 -0.07
C ARG A 259 -6.98 -16.76 -0.40
N ASP A 260 -7.95 -17.44 -0.99
CA ASP A 260 -9.27 -16.87 -1.33
C ASP A 260 -9.18 -15.55 -2.14
N LYS A 261 -8.23 -15.46 -3.09
CA LYS A 261 -7.90 -14.27 -3.90
C LYS A 261 -7.28 -13.10 -3.12
N CYS A 262 -6.92 -13.28 -1.85
CA CYS A 262 -6.10 -12.34 -1.10
C CYS A 262 -4.63 -12.76 -1.20
N ALA A 263 -3.81 -11.90 -1.81
CA ALA A 263 -2.38 -12.13 -1.93
C ALA A 263 -1.62 -11.38 -0.84
N LEU A 264 -0.77 -12.10 -0.10
CA LEU A 264 0.07 -11.55 0.95
C LEU A 264 1.53 -11.95 0.71
N PRO A 265 2.49 -11.02 0.83
CA PRO A 265 3.90 -11.37 0.89
C PRO A 265 4.15 -12.36 2.03
N VAL A 266 4.97 -13.37 1.76
CA VAL A 266 5.36 -14.34 2.80
C VAL A 266 6.34 -13.66 3.76
N ASP A 267 6.12 -13.89 5.05
CA ASP A 267 6.99 -13.43 6.14
C ASP A 267 7.24 -14.56 7.15
N ASN A 268 8.08 -14.32 8.14
CA ASN A 268 8.45 -15.30 9.18
C ASN A 268 7.31 -15.66 10.15
N THR A 269 6.17 -14.96 10.06
CA THR A 269 4.95 -15.20 10.85
C THR A 269 3.83 -15.83 10.03
N THR A 270 4.08 -16.13 8.76
CA THR A 270 3.05 -16.60 7.83
C THR A 270 2.60 -18.02 8.21
N THR A 271 1.29 -18.18 8.43
CA THR A 271 0.70 -19.48 8.77
C THR A 271 0.17 -20.16 7.52
N ILE A 272 0.63 -21.39 7.31
CA ILE A 272 0.32 -22.18 6.12
C ILE A 272 -0.91 -23.04 6.41
N LYS A 273 -1.89 -23.00 5.51
CA LYS A 273 -3.10 -23.82 5.56
C LYS A 273 -3.19 -24.67 4.30
N THR A 274 -3.83 -25.83 4.44
CA THR A 274 -4.12 -26.70 3.28
C THR A 274 -4.94 -25.92 2.25
N GLY A 275 -4.49 -25.94 1.01
CA GLY A 275 -5.13 -25.25 -0.09
C GLY A 275 -4.58 -23.85 -0.39
N ASP A 276 -3.71 -23.30 0.46
CA ASP A 276 -3.00 -22.06 0.16
C ASP A 276 -2.12 -22.24 -1.09
N GLN A 277 -2.15 -21.25 -1.98
CA GLN A 277 -1.23 -21.20 -3.12
C GLN A 277 -0.01 -20.37 -2.76
N PHE A 278 1.17 -20.83 -3.16
CA PHE A 278 2.44 -20.16 -2.93
C PHE A 278 3.13 -19.93 -4.27
N HIS A 279 3.54 -18.69 -4.49
CA HIS A 279 4.48 -18.35 -5.53
C HIS A 279 5.89 -18.50 -4.97
N ILE A 280 6.60 -19.50 -5.48
CA ILE A 280 7.90 -19.91 -4.97
C ILE A 280 8.95 -19.68 -6.05
N LEU A 281 10.05 -19.03 -5.66
CA LEU A 281 11.24 -18.90 -6.49
C LEU A 281 12.13 -20.13 -6.34
N VAL A 282 12.32 -20.86 -7.44
CA VAL A 282 13.13 -22.09 -7.50
C VAL A 282 14.27 -21.93 -8.50
N ARG A 283 15.37 -22.69 -8.33
CA ARG A 283 16.43 -22.75 -9.34
C ARG A 283 16.01 -23.67 -10.49
N LYS A 284 16.30 -23.24 -11.72
CA LYS A 284 16.13 -24.04 -12.94
C LYS A 284 17.34 -24.98 -13.08
N GLN A 285 17.10 -26.27 -13.27
CA GLN A 285 18.16 -27.29 -13.27
C GLN A 285 19.16 -27.13 -14.44
N ASN A 286 20.43 -27.45 -14.17
CA ASN A 286 21.31 -28.12 -15.13
C ASN A 286 21.49 -29.56 -14.64
N ASN A 287 21.31 -30.53 -15.54
CA ASN A 287 21.11 -31.98 -15.41
C ASN A 287 21.81 -32.84 -14.32
N ASP A 288 22.63 -32.36 -13.39
CA ASP A 288 23.58 -33.25 -12.69
C ASP A 288 23.71 -33.14 -11.17
N ASN A 289 22.81 -32.53 -10.39
CA ASN A 289 22.82 -32.75 -8.93
C ASN A 289 21.47 -32.55 -8.24
N LEU A 290 21.07 -33.60 -7.50
CA LEU A 290 20.03 -33.71 -6.46
C LEU A 290 18.90 -32.66 -6.53
N SER A 291 17.85 -33.05 -7.24
CA SER A 291 16.54 -32.40 -7.19
C SER A 291 16.01 -32.44 -5.77
N VAL A 292 15.84 -31.28 -5.17
CA VAL A 292 15.02 -31.14 -3.98
C VAL A 292 13.72 -30.49 -4.47
N ASN A 293 12.69 -31.32 -4.58
CA ASN A 293 11.41 -30.95 -5.16
C ASN A 293 10.54 -30.34 -4.06
N PRO A 294 9.85 -29.20 -4.24
CA PRO A 294 8.92 -28.71 -3.21
C PRO A 294 7.86 -29.75 -2.80
N ASP A 295 7.59 -30.76 -3.65
CA ASP A 295 6.83 -31.98 -3.30
C ASP A 295 7.33 -32.65 -2.00
N ASP A 296 8.64 -32.70 -1.78
CA ASP A 296 9.27 -33.31 -0.58
C ASP A 296 8.96 -32.53 0.71
N PHE A 297 8.42 -31.31 0.58
CA PHE A 297 8.04 -30.43 1.70
C PHE A 297 6.53 -30.27 1.85
N GLY A 298 5.69 -31.04 1.15
CA GLY A 298 4.23 -30.96 1.27
C GLY A 298 3.59 -29.90 0.37
N PHE A 299 4.17 -29.65 -0.80
CA PHE A 299 3.57 -28.80 -1.83
C PHE A 299 3.25 -29.62 -3.07
N ALA A 300 2.03 -29.53 -3.60
CA ALA A 300 1.69 -30.07 -4.91
C ALA A 300 1.81 -29.00 -5.99
N ARG A 301 2.53 -29.29 -7.08
CA ARG A 301 2.70 -28.33 -8.18
C ARG A 301 1.38 -28.05 -8.88
N ILE A 302 1.06 -26.78 -9.13
CA ILE A 302 -0.01 -26.39 -10.04
C ILE A 302 0.67 -26.04 -11.37
N GLU A 303 0.26 -26.66 -12.49
CA GLU A 303 0.91 -26.54 -13.81
C GLU A 303 0.85 -25.16 -14.49
N GLU A 304 0.57 -24.08 -13.76
CA GLU A 304 0.61 -22.72 -14.32
C GLU A 304 1.96 -22.07 -13.99
N THR A 305 2.81 -21.96 -15.01
CA THR A 305 4.03 -21.13 -14.96
C THR A 305 3.65 -19.71 -15.33
N VAL A 306 4.00 -18.72 -14.50
CA VAL A 306 3.72 -17.28 -14.72
C VAL A 306 4.98 -16.54 -15.13
#